data_AF-A0A925DQZ3-F1
#
_entry.id   AF-A0A925DQZ3-F1
#
_cell.length_a   1.000
_cell.length_b   1.000
_cell.length_c   1.000
_cell.angle_alpha   90.00
_cell.angle_beta   90.00
_cell.angle_gamma   90.00
#
_symmetry.space_group_name_H-M   'P 1'
#
loop_
_entity.id
_entity.type
_entity.pdbx_description
1 polymer ?
#
loop_
_entity_poly.entity_id
_entity_poly.type
_entity_poly.pdbx_seq_one_letter_code
_entity_poly.pdbx_strand_id
1 'polypeptide(L)'
;MKNFALIFLSLLLLSLVACKGHKTAVDYYPAAKMDRHYESQGFLKAVVKKYDIDGCGFMLFLDDTKKLNPKNLDEKFKKEGLKVWVK
;
A
#
# COMPACT_ATOMS: atom_id res chain seq x y z
N MET A 1 -45.05 21.97 11.05
CA MET A 1 -44.16 20.77 11.03
C MET A 1 -43.64 20.40 9.63
N LYS A 2 -43.63 21.33 8.64
CA LYS A 2 -43.11 21.05 7.28
C LYS A 2 -41.60 21.29 7.12
N ASN A 3 -41.00 22.12 7.97
CA ASN A 3 -39.60 22.55 7.83
C ASN A 3 -38.61 21.58 8.50
N PHE A 4 -39.06 20.75 9.46
CA PHE A 4 -38.23 19.72 10.10
C PHE A 4 -37.92 18.54 9.16
N ALA A 5 -38.83 18.24 8.23
CA ALA A 5 -38.62 17.17 7.24
C ALA A 5 -37.48 17.50 6.25
N LEU A 6 -37.29 18.80 5.93
CA LEU A 6 -36.22 19.25 5.03
C LEU A 6 -34.82 19.08 5.63
N ILE A 7 -34.68 19.24 6.96
CA ILE A 7 -33.40 19.11 7.65
C ILE A 7 -32.95 17.63 7.67
N PHE A 8 -33.87 16.71 7.98
CA PHE A 8 -33.61 15.26 7.93
C PHE A 8 -33.29 14.77 6.51
N LEU A 9 -33.96 15.31 5.49
CA LEU A 9 -33.68 14.96 4.09
C LEU A 9 -32.29 15.44 3.64
N SER A 10 -31.81 16.58 4.16
CA SER A 10 -30.46 17.07 3.86
C SER A 10 -29.35 16.23 4.51
N LEU A 11 -29.55 15.75 5.75
CA LEU A 11 -28.55 14.92 6.44
C LEU A 11 -28.39 13.54 5.79
N LEU A 12 -29.46 12.99 5.20
CA LEU A 12 -29.42 11.69 4.53
C LEU A 12 -28.52 11.72 3.27
N LEU A 13 -28.45 12.87 2.59
CA LEU A 13 -27.66 13.05 1.36
C LEU A 13 -26.15 13.13 1.61
N LEU A 14 -25.69 13.52 2.81
CA LEU A 14 -24.26 13.58 3.14
C LEU A 14 -23.65 12.21 3.47
N SER A 15 -24.46 11.16 3.65
CA SER A 15 -23.96 9.82 4.04
C SER A 15 -23.48 8.96 2.86
N LEU A 16 -23.66 9.41 1.61
CA LEU A 16 -23.28 8.66 0.41
C LEU A 16 -21.85 8.95 -0.10
N VAL A 17 -21.09 9.83 0.56
CA VAL A 17 -19.64 9.95 0.32
C VAL A 17 -18.89 8.87 1.11
N ALA A 18 -19.33 7.62 0.94
CA ALA A 18 -18.51 6.47 1.30
C ALA A 18 -17.40 6.40 0.25
N CYS A 19 -16.18 6.74 0.65
CA CYS A 19 -14.96 6.51 -0.12
C CYS A 19 -14.96 5.07 -0.61
N LYS A 20 -15.39 4.83 -1.86
CA LYS A 20 -15.12 3.59 -2.55
C LYS A 20 -13.63 3.60 -2.78
N GLY A 21 -12.89 3.02 -1.82
CA GLY A 21 -11.50 2.64 -2.04
C GLY A 21 -11.48 1.84 -3.33
N HIS A 22 -10.94 2.45 -4.38
CA HIS A 22 -10.84 1.84 -5.68
C HIS A 22 -9.94 0.63 -5.49
N LYS A 23 -10.54 -0.56 -5.34
CA LYS A 23 -9.83 -1.81 -5.50
C LYS A 23 -9.53 -1.89 -6.99
N THR A 24 -8.47 -1.20 -7.41
CA THR A 24 -7.76 -1.59 -8.62
C THR A 24 -7.44 -3.06 -8.43
N ALA A 25 -8.08 -3.90 -9.25
CA ALA A 25 -7.59 -5.23 -9.51
C ALA A 25 -6.18 -5.04 -10.06
N VAL A 26 -5.20 -5.04 -9.16
CA VAL A 26 -3.82 -5.26 -9.55
C VAL A 26 -3.82 -6.73 -9.92
N ASP A 27 -3.55 -7.02 -11.19
CA ASP A 27 -3.18 -8.36 -11.62
C ASP A 27 -2.00 -8.80 -10.73
N TYR A 28 -2.33 -9.49 -9.65
CA TYR A 28 -1.37 -10.08 -8.75
C TYR A 28 -0.82 -11.26 -9.51
N TYR A 29 0.34 -11.07 -10.14
CA TYR A 29 1.16 -12.21 -10.49
C TYR A 29 1.59 -12.85 -9.18
N PRO A 30 1.09 -14.06 -8.83
CA PRO A 30 1.63 -14.76 -7.69
C PRO A 30 3.13 -14.90 -7.91
N ALA A 31 3.91 -14.74 -6.84
CA ALA A 31 5.36 -14.95 -6.81
C ALA A 31 5.83 -16.32 -7.36
N ALA A 32 4.90 -17.18 -7.79
CA ALA A 32 5.10 -18.48 -8.41
C ALA A 32 5.72 -18.45 -9.83
N LYS A 33 5.87 -17.28 -10.48
CA LYS A 33 6.56 -17.17 -11.78
C LYS A 33 7.60 -16.03 -11.86
N MET A 34 8.26 -15.70 -10.75
CA MET A 34 9.39 -14.76 -10.77
C MET A 34 10.70 -15.55 -10.76
N ASP A 35 11.48 -15.40 -11.83
CA ASP A 35 12.69 -16.17 -12.12
C ASP A 35 13.62 -16.33 -10.91
N ARG A 36 14.03 -17.58 -10.65
CA ARG A 36 15.04 -17.98 -9.64
C ARG A 36 16.42 -17.34 -9.85
N HIS A 37 16.56 -16.41 -10.78
CA HIS A 37 17.83 -15.87 -11.24
C HIS A 37 18.29 -14.63 -10.47
N TYR A 38 17.40 -13.94 -9.74
CA TYR A 38 17.78 -12.74 -8.98
C TYR A 38 18.64 -13.07 -7.76
N GLU A 39 18.38 -14.18 -7.06
CA GLU A 39 19.21 -14.64 -5.93
C GLU A 39 20.65 -14.89 -6.37
N SER A 40 20.84 -15.58 -7.51
CA SER A 40 22.17 -15.84 -8.08
C SER A 40 22.91 -14.59 -8.55
N GLN A 41 22.21 -13.46 -8.70
CA GLN A 41 22.79 -12.17 -9.10
C GLN A 41 23.09 -11.24 -7.90
N GLY A 42 22.90 -11.76 -6.68
CA GLY A 42 23.17 -11.05 -5.43
C GLY A 42 22.04 -10.12 -4.98
N PHE A 43 20.82 -10.28 -5.50
CA PHE A 43 19.67 -9.53 -5.00
C PHE A 43 19.11 -10.21 -3.73
N LEU A 44 18.62 -9.39 -2.81
CA LEU A 44 17.99 -9.81 -1.56
C LEU A 44 16.48 -9.59 -1.65
N LYS A 45 15.69 -10.51 -1.11
CA LYS A 45 14.24 -10.32 -0.97
C LYS A 45 13.98 -9.29 0.13
N ALA A 46 13.00 -8.43 -0.10
CA ALA A 46 12.48 -7.54 0.92
C ALA A 46 10.96 -7.41 0.83
N VAL A 47 10.34 -7.02 1.94
CA VAL A 47 8.92 -6.68 2.03
C VAL A 47 8.80 -5.19 2.34
N VAL A 48 8.04 -4.48 1.52
CA VAL A 48 7.68 -3.09 1.76
C VAL A 48 6.66 -3.04 2.90
N LYS A 49 6.94 -2.26 3.95
CA LYS A 49 5.98 -1.93 5.01
C LYS A 49 5.94 -0.44 5.25
N LYS A 50 4.76 0.08 5.57
CA LYS A 50 4.56 1.44 6.02
C LYS A 50 5.27 1.65 7.35
N TYR A 51 5.87 2.82 7.48
CA TYR A 51 6.53 3.25 8.70
C TYR A 51 6.09 4.69 8.95
N ASP A 52 5.34 4.89 10.04
CA ASP A 52 4.63 6.14 10.31
C ASP A 52 5.28 6.96 11.45
N ILE A 53 6.41 6.51 12.01
CA ILE A 53 6.99 7.14 13.22
C ILE A 53 7.64 8.50 12.92
N ASP A 54 8.23 8.70 11.74
CA ASP A 54 8.98 9.94 11.38
C ASP A 54 8.51 10.63 10.09
N GLY A 55 7.33 10.27 9.61
CA GLY A 55 6.76 10.75 8.35
C GLY A 55 6.28 9.58 7.51
N CYS A 56 5.05 9.70 6.98
CA CYS A 56 4.37 8.67 6.19
C CYS A 56 5.29 8.11 5.09
N GLY A 57 5.95 7.00 5.38
CA GLY A 57 7.03 6.47 4.57
C GLY A 57 6.91 4.96 4.40
N PHE A 58 7.77 4.43 3.54
CA PHE A 58 7.86 2.99 3.29
C PHE A 58 9.27 2.52 3.59
N MET A 59 9.38 1.48 4.41
CA MET A 59 10.62 0.80 4.72
C MET A 59 10.65 -0.58 4.06
N LEU A 60 11.85 -1.05 3.76
CA LEU A 60 12.08 -2.38 3.18
C LEU A 60 12.62 -3.29 4.28
N PHE A 61 11.94 -4.41 4.51
CA PHE A 61 12.29 -5.41 5.52
C PHE A 61 12.87 -6.62 4.80
N LEU A 62 14.17 -6.87 4.94
CA LEU A 62 14.86 -7.99 4.30
C LEU A 62 14.68 -9.27 5.12
N ASP A 63 14.79 -9.11 6.43
CA ASP A 63 14.54 -10.10 7.47
C ASP A 63 14.04 -9.36 8.72
N ASP A 64 13.83 -10.06 9.84
CA ASP A 64 13.30 -9.46 11.06
C ASP A 64 14.26 -8.44 11.71
N THR A 65 15.55 -8.48 11.35
CA THR A 65 16.62 -7.67 11.95
C THR A 65 17.09 -6.53 11.05
N LYS A 66 16.99 -6.69 9.73
CA LYS A 66 17.50 -5.73 8.73
C LYS A 66 16.37 -4.97 8.06
N LYS A 67 16.41 -3.66 8.25
CA LYS A 67 15.49 -2.68 7.67
C LYS A 67 16.27 -1.67 6.85
N LEU A 68 15.78 -1.34 5.66
CA LEU A 68 16.31 -0.25 4.85
C LEU A 68 15.29 0.87 4.77
N ASN A 69 15.77 2.10 4.90
CA ASN A 69 14.99 3.31 4.68
C ASN A 69 15.35 3.92 3.31
N PRO A 70 14.61 3.59 2.22
CA PRO A 70 14.90 4.13 0.90
C PRO A 70 14.53 5.61 0.85
N LYS A 71 15.51 6.49 0.56
CA LYS A 71 15.27 7.93 0.41
C LYS A 71 14.29 8.25 -0.73
N ASN A 72 14.37 7.51 -1.84
CA ASN A 72 13.55 7.69 -3.04
C ASN A 72 12.97 6.34 -3.49
N LEU A 73 11.95 5.84 -2.80
CA LEU A 73 11.20 4.68 -3.27
C LEU A 73 10.25 5.10 -4.40
N ASP A 74 10.35 4.46 -5.55
CA ASP A 74 9.46 4.68 -6.69
C ASP A 74 7.99 4.41 -6.29
N GLU A 75 7.05 5.22 -6.77
CA GLU A 75 5.61 5.15 -6.44
C GLU A 75 5.04 3.75 -6.68
N LYS A 76 5.50 3.05 -7.72
CA LYS A 76 5.06 1.67 -8.01
C LYS A 76 5.39 0.67 -6.90
N PHE A 77 6.38 0.97 -6.05
CA PHE A 77 6.78 0.13 -4.93
C PHE A 77 6.22 0.62 -3.59
N LYS A 78 5.54 1.76 -3.53
CA LYS A 78 4.90 2.31 -2.32
C LYS A 78 3.59 1.59 -1.98
N LYS A 79 3.67 0.27 -1.78
CA LYS A 79 2.53 -0.59 -1.45
C LYS A 79 2.84 -1.49 -0.27
N GLU A 80 1.97 -1.46 0.73
CA GLU A 80 2.07 -2.32 1.92
C GLU A 80 2.10 -3.81 1.54
N GLY A 81 3.03 -4.55 2.12
CA GLY A 81 3.19 -5.99 1.91
C GLY A 81 3.79 -6.38 0.55
N LEU A 82 4.24 -5.42 -0.27
CA LEU A 82 4.82 -5.72 -1.56
C LEU A 82 6.18 -6.42 -1.41
N LYS A 83 6.33 -7.58 -2.02
CA LYS A 83 7.60 -8.31 -2.09
C LYS A 83 8.42 -7.78 -3.25
N VAL A 84 9.65 -7.36 -2.97
CA VAL A 84 10.58 -6.78 -3.94
C VAL A 84 11.95 -7.42 -3.81
N TRP A 85 12.77 -7.24 -4.85
CA TRP A 85 14.19 -7.58 -4.85
C TRP A 85 15.01 -6.29 -4.75
N VAL A 86 15.99 -6.27 -3.86
CA VAL A 86 16.89 -5.14 -3.63
C VAL A 86 18.34 -5.56 -3.80
N LYS A 87 19.17 -4.65 -4.31
CA LYS A 87 20.62 -4.81 -4.46
C LYS A 87 21.30 -3.55 -3.96
#